data_AF-A0A830D0G1-F1
#
_entry.id   AF-A0A830D0G1-F1
#
_cell.length_a   1.000
_cell.length_b   1.000
_cell.length_c   1.000
_cell.angle_alpha   90.00
_cell.angle_beta   90.00
_cell.angle_gamma   90.00
#
_symmetry.space_group_name_H-M   'P 1'
#
loop_
_entity.id
_entity.type
_entity.pdbx_description
1 polymer ?
#
loop_
_entity_poly.entity_id
_entity_poly.type
_entity_poly.pdbx_seq_one_letter_code
_entity_poly.pdbx_strand_id
1 'polypeptide(L)'
;MPQDFEMSPLVDTFTEFKQLLLPVIDRNPYLTDGTKQATATTAALAKKYGAEITVVVIDEKEKDTLSEHERQLSNIRWHLSEGGFQEFKLLERLGEGNKPTAIIGEVADEMNMDLVVLSMEAVHSKHVDANLLAEFIPCPVLLLPL
;
A
#
# COMPACT_ATOMS: atom_id res chain seq x y z
N MET A 1 37.98 -0.26 32.23
CA MET A 1 36.93 -1.17 31.76
C MET A 1 36.29 -0.51 30.55
N PRO A 2 36.32 -1.10 29.35
CA PRO A 2 35.51 -0.59 28.26
C PRO A 2 34.06 -1.02 28.50
N GLN A 3 33.15 -0.08 28.36
CA GLN A 3 31.72 -0.33 28.42
C GLN A 3 31.33 -1.09 27.15
N ASP A 4 30.85 -2.33 27.32
CA ASP A 4 30.13 -3.03 26.26
C ASP A 4 28.89 -2.21 25.93
N PHE A 5 28.95 -1.51 24.80
CA PHE A 5 27.76 -0.95 24.16
C PHE A 5 26.94 -2.15 23.69
N GLU A 6 25.97 -2.58 24.51
CA GLU A 6 24.89 -3.45 24.04
C GLU A 6 24.17 -2.71 22.91
N MET A 7 24.54 -3.02 21.67
CA MET A 7 23.71 -2.68 20.51
C MET A 7 22.41 -3.43 20.69
N SER A 8 21.37 -2.71 21.11
CA SER A 8 20.00 -3.23 21.11
C SER A 8 19.66 -3.76 19.70
N PRO A 9 18.88 -4.85 19.59
CA PRO A 9 18.66 -5.55 18.32
C PRO A 9 17.73 -4.74 17.43
N LEU A 10 18.25 -3.73 16.73
CA LEU A 10 17.57 -3.09 15.59
C LEU A 10 17.37 -4.06 14.42
N VAL A 11 17.95 -5.26 14.50
CA VAL A 11 17.87 -6.30 13.48
C VAL A 11 16.51 -7.03 13.51
N ASP A 12 15.75 -6.95 14.60
CA ASP A 12 14.43 -7.60 14.74
C ASP A 12 13.24 -6.67 14.44
N THR A 13 13.46 -5.41 14.03
CA THR A 13 12.35 -4.49 13.72
C THR A 13 11.70 -4.76 12.35
N PHE A 14 12.38 -5.48 11.46
CA PHE A 14 11.88 -5.81 10.11
C PHE A 14 11.28 -7.22 9.99
N THR A 15 11.14 -7.96 11.10
CA THR A 15 10.72 -9.37 11.09
C THR A 15 9.25 -9.59 11.43
N GLU A 16 8.47 -8.54 11.73
CA GLU A 16 7.08 -8.68 12.17
C GLU A 16 6.08 -7.79 11.44
N PHE A 17 6.24 -7.57 10.12
CA PHE A 17 5.13 -6.98 9.36
C PHE A 17 3.95 -7.97 9.35
N LYS A 18 2.90 -7.69 10.11
CA LYS A 18 1.68 -8.51 10.20
C LYS A 18 0.57 -7.93 9.34
N GLN A 19 0.55 -6.62 9.13
CA GLN A 19 -0.47 -5.89 8.38
C GLN A 19 0.17 -4.99 7.33
N LEU A 20 -0.02 -5.33 6.06
CA LEU A 20 0.50 -4.55 4.93
C LEU A 20 -0.61 -3.76 4.25
N LEU A 21 -0.37 -2.48 3.98
CA LEU A 21 -1.27 -1.63 3.19
C LEU A 21 -0.75 -1.48 1.76
N LEU A 22 -1.62 -1.77 0.79
CA LEU A 22 -1.41 -1.49 -0.62
C LEU A 22 -2.42 -0.44 -1.11
N PRO A 23 -2.02 0.84 -1.17
CA PRO A 23 -2.83 1.87 -1.80
C PRO A 23 -2.78 1.76 -3.32
N VAL A 24 -3.95 1.67 -3.95
CA VAL A 24 -4.12 1.71 -5.40
C VAL A 24 -4.86 2.99 -5.76
N ILE A 25 -4.11 3.94 -6.32
CA ILE A 25 -4.59 5.27 -6.73
C ILE A 25 -4.60 5.39 -8.26
N ASP A 26 -4.36 4.25 -8.91
CA ASP A 26 -4.25 4.17 -10.35
C ASP A 26 -5.61 4.44 -10.97
N ARG A 27 -5.66 5.29 -11.99
CA ARG A 27 -6.88 5.51 -12.78
C ARG A 27 -6.96 4.59 -14.00
N ASN A 28 -5.87 3.87 -14.30
CA ASN A 28 -5.85 2.90 -15.38
C ASN A 28 -6.51 1.60 -14.93
N PRO A 29 -7.60 1.15 -15.61
CA PRO A 29 -8.27 -0.07 -15.21
C PRO A 29 -7.43 -1.34 -15.41
N TYR A 30 -6.31 -1.25 -16.15
CA TYR A 30 -5.35 -2.35 -16.35
C TYR A 30 -4.14 -2.31 -15.41
N LEU A 31 -4.08 -1.30 -14.52
CA LEU A 31 -2.93 -1.01 -13.67
C LEU A 31 -1.69 -0.61 -14.49
N THR A 32 -1.05 0.47 -14.06
CA THR A 32 0.28 0.89 -14.47
C THR A 32 1.32 -0.12 -13.97
N ASP A 33 2.50 -0.08 -14.58
CA ASP A 33 3.57 -1.00 -14.18
C ASP A 33 4.05 -0.72 -12.74
N GLY A 34 3.99 0.53 -12.29
CA GLY A 34 4.21 0.89 -10.90
C GLY A 34 3.22 0.21 -9.95
N THR A 35 1.92 0.24 -10.26
CA THR A 35 0.90 -0.44 -9.45
C THR A 35 1.06 -1.95 -9.46
N LYS A 36 1.41 -2.56 -10.60
CA LYS A 36 1.70 -4.00 -10.69
C LYS A 36 2.90 -4.38 -9.85
N GLN A 37 3.98 -3.60 -9.90
CA GLN A 37 5.19 -3.82 -9.10
C GLN A 37 4.89 -3.68 -7.59
N ALA A 38 4.11 -2.67 -7.19
CA ALA A 38 3.66 -2.52 -5.80
C ALA A 38 2.82 -3.71 -5.34
N THR A 39 1.91 -4.18 -6.19
CA THR A 39 1.08 -5.36 -5.91
C THR A 39 1.93 -6.62 -5.73
N ALA A 40 2.85 -6.89 -6.66
CA ALA A 40 3.76 -8.03 -6.61
C ALA A 40 4.69 -7.98 -5.39
N THR A 41 5.22 -6.80 -5.06
CA THR A 41 6.10 -6.61 -3.91
C THR A 41 5.33 -6.80 -2.60
N THR A 42 4.12 -6.27 -2.50
CA THR A 42 3.26 -6.46 -1.32
C THR A 42 2.95 -7.94 -1.11
N ALA A 43 2.58 -8.66 -2.17
CA ALA A 43 2.35 -10.10 -2.09
C ALA A 43 3.62 -10.87 -1.68
N ALA A 44 4.78 -10.51 -2.23
CA ALA A 44 6.05 -11.15 -1.85
C ALA A 44 6.40 -10.91 -0.37
N LEU A 45 6.20 -9.68 0.12
CA LEU A 45 6.42 -9.32 1.53
C LEU A 45 5.43 -10.05 2.44
N ALA A 46 4.14 -10.06 2.10
CA ALA A 46 3.11 -10.77 2.85
C ALA A 46 3.45 -12.26 2.94
N LYS A 47 3.88 -12.88 1.84
CA LYS A 47 4.27 -14.30 1.81
C LYS A 47 5.48 -14.57 2.69
N LYS A 48 6.47 -13.68 2.64
CA LYS A 48 7.72 -13.81 3.39
C LYS A 48 7.49 -13.72 4.90
N TYR A 49 6.61 -12.82 5.34
CA TYR A 49 6.39 -12.54 6.76
C TYR A 49 5.12 -13.17 7.34
N GLY A 50 4.29 -13.83 6.51
CA GLY A 50 2.98 -14.34 6.95
C GLY A 50 2.00 -13.21 7.27
N ALA A 51 2.11 -12.09 6.56
CA ALA A 51 1.31 -10.89 6.80
C ALA A 51 -0.04 -10.96 6.07
N GLU A 52 -1.02 -10.24 6.62
CA GLU A 52 -2.27 -9.94 5.94
C GLU A 52 -2.09 -8.71 5.04
N ILE A 53 -2.83 -8.70 3.93
CA ILE A 53 -2.84 -7.59 2.98
C ILE A 53 -4.17 -6.86 3.12
N THR A 54 -4.10 -5.54 3.29
CA THR A 54 -5.22 -4.65 3.04
C THR A 54 -4.94 -3.83 1.79
N VAL A 55 -5.84 -3.92 0.83
CA VAL A 55 -5.83 -3.10 -0.39
C VAL A 55 -6.83 -1.97 -0.19
N VAL A 56 -6.40 -0.74 -0.42
CA VAL A 56 -7.30 0.42 -0.49
C VAL A 56 -7.28 0.98 -1.90
N VAL A 57 -8.44 0.97 -2.57
CA VAL A 57 -8.62 1.58 -3.89
C VAL A 57 -9.18 2.97 -3.69
N ILE A 58 -8.41 3.97 -4.14
CA ILE A 58 -8.70 5.39 -3.94
C ILE A 58 -8.92 6.03 -5.30
N ASP A 59 -10.11 6.61 -5.49
CA ASP A 59 -10.42 7.43 -6.65
C ASP A 59 -11.15 8.71 -6.21
N GLU A 60 -10.79 9.83 -6.84
CA GLU A 60 -11.45 11.12 -6.65
C GLU A 60 -12.82 11.17 -7.36
N LYS A 61 -13.02 10.32 -8.36
CA LYS A 61 -14.27 10.21 -9.11
C LYS A 61 -15.24 9.25 -8.43
N GLU A 62 -16.50 9.63 -8.29
CA GLU A 62 -17.57 8.69 -7.97
C GLU A 62 -17.73 7.72 -9.15
N LYS A 63 -17.65 6.39 -8.91
CA LYS A 63 -17.97 5.27 -9.85
C LYS A 63 -18.17 5.67 -11.32
N ASP A 64 -17.17 6.30 -11.95
CA ASP A 64 -17.41 7.06 -13.18
C ASP A 64 -17.68 6.13 -14.39
N THR A 65 -17.45 4.83 -14.21
CA THR A 65 -17.83 3.73 -15.11
C THR A 65 -17.78 2.44 -14.28
N LEU A 66 -18.93 1.92 -13.84
CA LEU A 66 -19.00 0.66 -13.05
C LEU A 66 -18.13 -0.46 -13.65
N SER A 67 -18.09 -0.55 -14.98
CA SER A 67 -17.33 -1.56 -15.72
C SER A 67 -15.80 -1.41 -15.63
N GLU A 68 -15.29 -0.18 -15.60
CA GLU A 68 -13.83 0.05 -15.51
C GLU A 68 -13.34 -0.21 -14.09
N HIS A 69 -14.13 0.21 -13.11
CA HIS A 69 -13.86 -0.05 -11.69
C HIS A 69 -13.87 -1.55 -11.37
N GLU A 70 -14.90 -2.29 -11.78
CA GLU A 70 -14.96 -3.74 -11.63
C GLU A 70 -13.77 -4.46 -12.27
N ARG A 71 -13.31 -3.95 -13.41
CA ARG A 71 -12.16 -4.50 -14.11
C ARG A 71 -10.85 -4.21 -13.38
N GLN A 72 -10.70 -3.02 -12.83
CA GLN A 72 -9.56 -2.68 -12.00
C GLN A 72 -9.48 -3.60 -10.77
N LEU A 73 -10.59 -3.77 -10.06
CA LEU A 73 -10.68 -4.70 -8.93
C LEU A 73 -10.35 -6.14 -9.34
N SER A 74 -10.84 -6.58 -10.50
CA SER A 74 -10.54 -7.90 -11.05
C SER A 74 -9.06 -8.07 -11.35
N ASN A 75 -8.41 -7.06 -11.92
CA ASN A 75 -6.97 -7.08 -12.21
C ASN A 75 -6.14 -7.07 -10.92
N ILE A 76 -6.50 -6.28 -9.91
CA ILE A 76 -5.82 -6.29 -8.61
C ILE A 76 -5.91 -7.68 -7.97
N ARG A 77 -7.12 -8.26 -7.94
CA ARG A 77 -7.35 -9.61 -7.43
C ARG A 77 -6.50 -10.64 -8.18
N TRP A 78 -6.45 -10.55 -9.51
CA TRP A 78 -5.65 -11.43 -10.33
C TRP A 78 -4.16 -11.31 -10.00
N HIS A 79 -3.61 -10.10 -9.94
CA HIS A 79 -2.20 -9.88 -9.61
C HIS A 79 -1.82 -10.35 -8.19
N LEU A 80 -2.71 -10.16 -7.20
CA LEU A 80 -2.48 -10.70 -5.85
C LEU A 80 -2.56 -12.23 -5.84
N SER A 81 -3.46 -12.82 -6.64
CA SER A 81 -3.59 -14.27 -6.76
C SER A 81 -2.37 -14.92 -7.39
N GLU A 82 -1.73 -14.27 -8.38
CA GLU A 82 -0.43 -14.69 -8.92
C GLU A 82 0.67 -14.69 -7.84
N GLY A 83 0.57 -13.78 -6.87
CA GLY A 83 1.41 -13.74 -5.67
C GLY A 83 1.05 -14.78 -4.60
N GLY A 84 -0.03 -15.54 -4.78
CA GLY A 84 -0.52 -16.56 -3.84
C GLY A 84 -1.53 -16.04 -2.81
N PHE A 85 -2.07 -14.83 -2.97
CA PHE A 85 -3.04 -14.24 -2.04
C PHE A 85 -4.44 -14.18 -2.66
N GLN A 86 -5.34 -15.01 -2.14
CA GLN A 86 -6.75 -15.00 -2.52
C GLN A 86 -7.63 -14.31 -1.46
N GLU A 87 -7.18 -14.33 -0.21
CA GLU A 87 -7.83 -13.67 0.92
C GLU A 87 -7.05 -12.42 1.30
N PHE A 88 -7.70 -11.27 1.14
CA PHE A 88 -7.18 -9.96 1.53
C PHE A 88 -8.35 -9.02 1.81
N LYS A 89 -8.12 -8.02 2.64
CA LYS A 89 -9.13 -6.99 2.92
C LYS A 89 -9.12 -5.99 1.77
N LEU A 90 -10.28 -5.72 1.17
CA LEU A 90 -10.43 -4.71 0.13
C LEU A 90 -11.28 -3.57 0.66
N LEU A 91 -10.75 -2.36 0.60
CA LEU A 91 -11.43 -1.12 0.94
C LEU A 91 -11.55 -0.26 -0.31
N GLU A 92 -12.74 0.28 -0.53
CA GLU A 92 -13.00 1.23 -1.62
C GLU A 92 -13.26 2.60 -0.99
N ARG A 93 -12.50 3.60 -1.40
CA ARG A 93 -12.56 4.99 -0.93
C ARG A 93 -12.72 5.87 -2.18
N LEU A 94 -13.95 5.89 -2.71
CA LEU A 94 -14.29 6.51 -3.99
C LEU A 94 -15.09 7.79 -3.75
N GLY A 95 -14.68 8.90 -4.37
CA GLY A 95 -15.43 10.16 -4.35
C GLY A 95 -15.49 10.83 -2.97
N GLU A 96 -14.64 10.45 -2.02
CA GLU A 96 -14.67 10.98 -0.64
C GLU A 96 -14.20 12.44 -0.55
N GLY A 97 -13.72 13.04 -1.65
CA GLY A 97 -13.23 14.43 -1.71
C GLY A 97 -11.93 14.67 -0.94
N ASN A 98 -11.50 13.71 -0.11
CA ASN A 98 -10.23 13.71 0.59
C ASN A 98 -9.08 13.39 -0.36
N LYS A 99 -7.92 14.01 -0.11
CA LYS A 99 -6.70 13.71 -0.87
C LYS A 99 -6.27 12.26 -0.62
N PRO A 100 -5.73 11.54 -1.62
CA PRO A 100 -5.28 10.17 -1.46
C PRO A 100 -4.30 9.97 -0.29
N THR A 101 -3.39 10.92 -0.06
CA THR A 101 -2.47 10.86 1.09
C THR A 101 -3.18 10.84 2.45
N ALA A 102 -4.27 11.60 2.60
CA ALA A 102 -5.03 11.63 3.85
C ALA A 102 -5.73 10.30 4.10
N ILE A 103 -6.38 9.75 3.07
CA ILE A 103 -7.05 8.45 3.12
C ILE A 103 -6.05 7.34 3.48
N ILE A 104 -4.84 7.37 2.89
CA ILE A 104 -3.78 6.41 3.23
C ILE A 104 -3.39 6.51 4.71
N GLY A 105 -3.19 7.73 5.21
CA GLY A 105 -2.85 7.96 6.62
C GLY A 105 -3.94 7.48 7.58
N GLU A 106 -5.20 7.84 7.30
CA GLU A 106 -6.37 7.42 8.08
C GLU A 106 -6.49 5.89 8.11
N VAL A 107 -6.43 5.24 6.95
CA VAL A 107 -6.54 3.77 6.86
C VAL A 107 -5.36 3.08 7.53
N ALA A 108 -4.14 3.64 7.44
CA ALA A 108 -2.96 3.12 8.12
C ALA A 108 -3.10 3.20 9.64
N ASP A 109 -3.65 4.30 10.16
CA ASP A 109 -3.89 4.52 11.59
C ASP A 109 -5.03 3.66 12.13
N GLU A 110 -6.22 3.72 11.51
CA GLU A 110 -7.43 3.02 11.95
C GLU A 110 -7.25 1.50 12.03
N MET A 111 -6.43 0.94 11.14
CA MET A 111 -6.22 -0.50 11.06
C MET A 111 -4.86 -0.94 11.60
N ASN A 112 -4.06 -0.03 12.17
CA ASN A 112 -2.72 -0.31 12.70
C ASN A 112 -1.83 -1.04 11.68
N MET A 113 -1.68 -0.46 10.48
CA MET A 113 -0.84 -1.04 9.43
C MET A 113 0.65 -0.95 9.82
N ASP A 114 1.42 -2.00 9.55
CA ASP A 114 2.85 -2.04 9.88
C ASP A 114 3.74 -1.52 8.76
N LEU A 115 3.25 -1.53 7.51
CA LEU A 115 3.99 -1.05 6.34
C LEU A 115 3.02 -0.63 5.23
N VAL A 116 3.29 0.52 4.62
CA VAL A 116 2.62 0.96 3.40
C VAL A 116 3.54 0.75 2.20
N VAL A 117 3.07 0.05 1.17
CA VAL A 117 3.84 -0.20 -0.07
C VAL A 117 3.24 0.62 -1.20
N LEU A 118 4.03 1.54 -1.76
CA LEU A 118 3.54 2.49 -2.76
C LEU A 118 4.54 2.67 -3.90
N SER A 119 4.05 2.80 -5.13
CA SER A 119 4.89 3.13 -6.29
C SER A 119 5.25 4.62 -6.29
N MET A 120 6.50 4.94 -6.61
CA MET A 120 6.94 6.32 -6.86
C MET A 120 6.16 7.00 -7.99
N GLU A 121 5.48 6.23 -8.86
CA GLU A 121 4.59 6.76 -9.90
C GLU A 121 3.45 7.60 -9.31
N ALA A 122 2.88 7.20 -8.18
CA ALA A 122 1.80 7.94 -7.53
C ALA A 122 2.27 9.29 -6.97
N VAL A 123 3.52 9.34 -6.49
CA VAL A 123 4.18 10.58 -6.04
C VAL A 123 4.55 11.46 -7.23
N HIS A 124 5.19 10.90 -8.26
CA HIS A 124 5.57 11.63 -9.47
C HIS A 124 4.37 12.21 -10.22
N SER A 125 3.26 11.48 -10.23
CA SER A 125 1.99 11.93 -10.84
C SER A 125 1.21 12.91 -9.97
N LYS A 126 1.75 13.30 -8.80
CA LYS A 126 1.17 14.23 -7.82
C LYS A 126 -0.19 13.80 -7.26
N HIS A 127 -0.56 12.52 -7.40
CA HIS A 127 -1.71 11.96 -6.71
C HIS A 127 -1.44 11.83 -5.21
N VAL A 128 -0.16 11.68 -4.85
CA VAL A 128 0.31 11.54 -3.47
C VAL A 128 1.37 12.58 -3.19
N ASP A 129 1.20 13.30 -2.09
CA ASP A 129 2.22 14.20 -1.57
C ASP A 129 3.17 13.42 -0.63
N ALA A 130 4.44 13.31 -1.03
CA ALA A 130 5.45 12.59 -0.26
C ALA A 130 5.83 13.28 1.05
N ASN A 131 5.72 14.61 1.13
CA ASN A 131 5.99 15.33 2.38
C ASN A 131 4.87 15.01 3.38
N LEU A 132 3.62 15.07 2.94
CA LEU A 132 2.48 14.72 3.81
C LEU A 132 2.53 13.24 4.22
N LEU A 133 2.92 12.33 3.32
CA LEU A 133 3.16 10.94 3.70
C LEU A 133 4.22 10.85 4.79
N ALA A 134 5.41 11.43 4.58
CA ALA A 134 6.52 11.31 5.52
C ALA A 134 6.25 12.00 6.86
N GLU A 135 5.42 13.05 6.88
CA GLU A 135 5.08 13.80 8.08
C GLU A 135 4.00 13.12 8.93
N PHE A 136 2.99 12.52 8.29
CA PHE A 136 1.75 12.12 8.98
C PHE A 136 1.46 10.63 9.01
N ILE A 137 2.17 9.80 8.25
CA ILE A 137 1.87 8.37 8.21
C ILE A 137 2.42 7.66 9.48
N PRO A 138 1.60 6.85 10.17
CA PRO A 138 1.98 6.30 11.48
C PRO A 138 2.94 5.11 11.40
N CYS A 139 3.32 4.67 10.19
CA CYS A 139 4.14 3.48 9.97
C CYS A 139 5.12 3.65 8.81
N PRO A 140 6.15 2.80 8.68
CA PRO A 140 7.08 2.84 7.57
C PRO A 140 6.39 2.83 6.20
N VAL A 141 6.99 3.54 5.24
CA VAL A 141 6.54 3.56 3.84
C VAL A 141 7.66 3.02 2.95
N LEU A 142 7.35 1.98 2.18
CA LEU A 142 8.20 1.46 1.13
C LEU A 142 7.81 2.09 -0.21
N LEU A 143 8.63 3.02 -0.68
CA LEU A 143 8.50 3.63 -2.00
C LEU A 143 9.28 2.82 -3.04
N LEU A 144 8.58 2.26 -4.01
CA LEU A 144 9.19 1.47 -5.09
C LEU A 144 9.62 2.36 -6.25
N PRO A 145 10.84 2.18 -6.77
CA PRO A 145 11.32 2.95 -7.92
C PRO A 145 10.54 2.57 -9.20
N LEU A 146 10.47 3.53 -10.11
CA LEU A 146 9.95 3.33 -11.47
C LEU A 146 10.82 2.36 -12.29
#